data_AF-A0A1H0YA82-F1
#
_entry.id   AF-A0A1H0YA82-F1
#
_cell.length_a   1.000
_cell.length_b   1.000
_cell.length_c   1.000
_cell.angle_alpha   90.00
_cell.angle_beta   90.00
_cell.angle_gamma   90.00
#
_symmetry.space_group_name_H-M   'P 1'
#
loop_
_entity.id
_entity.type
_entity.pdbx_description
1 polymer ?
#
loop_
_entity_poly.entity_id
_entity_poly.type
_entity_poly.pdbx_seq_one_letter_code
_entity_poly.pdbx_strand_id
1 'polypeptide(L)'
;MSERFDLRPLVRGLRDGLRLRRAQAQDEKPDRWTRVILFGIPAAVLIVMIAFRVELTKADQLLAGAALLSAALIGAFAQIVTWRERILRRNREVERIKVRALNEAGAHVLVSLVMSVVVTVAVFVLANLTLDCSPLYVHIIAWALSGISAASFAYVALSLVIVANLLWDAFEREEQDIIDENPPQFPPGK
;
A
#
# COMPACT_ATOMS: atom_id res chain seq x y z
N MET A 1 -2.99 25.92 -11.06
CA MET A 1 -2.04 24.80 -11.31
C MET A 1 -1.74 23.97 -10.05
N SER A 2 -1.91 24.47 -8.82
CA SER A 2 -1.64 23.74 -7.57
C SER A 2 -2.61 22.59 -7.26
N GLU A 3 -3.84 22.62 -7.79
CA GLU A 3 -4.84 21.56 -7.55
C GLU A 3 -4.41 20.18 -8.09
N ARG A 4 -3.51 20.12 -9.09
CA ARG A 4 -3.00 18.84 -9.62
C ARG A 4 -2.03 18.14 -8.67
N PHE A 5 -1.44 18.87 -7.72
CA PHE A 5 -0.53 18.35 -6.70
C PHE A 5 -1.23 18.15 -5.34
N ASP A 6 -2.55 18.36 -5.26
CA ASP A 6 -3.27 18.12 -4.02
C ASP A 6 -3.41 16.61 -3.79
N LEU A 7 -2.63 16.09 -2.84
CA LEU A 7 -2.64 14.69 -2.41
C LEU A 7 -3.78 14.38 -1.42
N ARG A 8 -4.49 15.40 -0.93
CA ARG A 8 -5.58 15.23 0.06
C ARG A 8 -6.71 14.30 -0.41
N PRO A 9 -7.16 14.32 -1.68
CA PRO A 9 -8.19 13.39 -2.17
C PRO A 9 -7.74 11.93 -2.07
N LEU A 10 -6.44 11.71 -2.30
CA LEU A 10 -5.77 10.41 -2.31
C LEU A 10 -5.66 9.84 -0.90
N VAL A 11 -5.23 10.68 0.05
CA VAL A 11 -5.15 10.32 1.48
C VAL A 11 -6.54 10.14 2.09
N ARG A 12 -7.55 10.92 1.66
CA ARG A 12 -8.95 10.70 2.06
C ARG A 12 -9.46 9.35 1.53
N GLY A 13 -9.20 9.02 0.27
CA GLY A 13 -9.55 7.71 -0.30
C GLY A 13 -8.93 6.54 0.45
N LEU A 14 -7.64 6.64 0.83
CA LEU A 14 -6.97 5.65 1.68
C LEU A 14 -7.63 5.52 3.06
N ARG A 15 -8.01 6.66 3.67
CA ARG A 15 -8.63 6.67 4.99
C ARG A 15 -10.05 6.10 4.96
N ASP A 16 -10.76 6.30 3.86
CA ASP A 16 -12.17 5.93 3.68
C ASP A 16 -12.37 4.53 3.06
N GLY A 17 -11.32 3.95 2.45
CA GLY A 17 -11.09 2.49 2.35
C GLY A 17 -10.98 1.89 3.76
N LEU A 18 -10.17 0.89 4.09
CA LEU A 18 -10.00 0.38 5.47
C LEU A 18 -11.32 0.21 6.27
N ARG A 19 -12.43 -0.15 5.61
CA ARG A 19 -13.72 -0.47 6.22
C ARG A 19 -13.92 -1.98 6.12
N LEU A 20 -14.32 -2.62 7.22
CA LEU A 20 -14.48 -4.07 7.29
C LEU A 20 -15.47 -4.57 6.22
N ARG A 21 -14.95 -5.37 5.28
CA ARG A 21 -15.70 -6.04 4.19
C ARG A 21 -16.45 -7.30 4.67
N ARG A 22 -16.81 -7.36 5.96
CA ARG A 22 -17.67 -8.38 6.55
C ARG A 22 -18.88 -7.70 7.19
N ALA A 23 -19.89 -7.41 6.38
CA ALA A 23 -21.27 -7.66 6.76
C ALA A 23 -22.18 -7.18 5.65
N GLN A 24 -22.96 -8.10 5.14
CA GLN A 24 -24.19 -7.92 4.38
C GLN A 24 -25.30 -7.19 5.19
N ALA A 25 -24.96 -6.39 6.19
CA ALA A 25 -25.91 -5.80 7.13
C ALA A 25 -25.38 -4.46 7.66
N GLN A 26 -25.98 -3.37 7.18
CA GLN A 26 -26.31 -2.08 7.83
C GLN A 26 -25.39 -1.38 8.86
N ASP A 27 -24.24 -1.92 9.28
CA ASP A 27 -23.42 -1.34 10.35
C ASP A 27 -21.90 -1.43 10.02
N GLU A 28 -21.46 -0.52 9.13
CA GLU A 28 -20.10 -0.46 8.55
C GLU A 28 -19.11 0.13 9.58
N LYS A 29 -18.56 -0.69 10.49
CA LYS A 29 -17.54 -0.23 11.46
C LYS A 29 -16.16 -0.08 10.80
N PRO A 30 -15.45 1.05 11.00
CA PRO A 30 -14.11 1.26 10.46
C PRO A 30 -13.13 0.27 11.08
N ASP A 31 -12.28 -0.35 10.26
CA ASP A 31 -11.28 -1.31 10.72
C ASP A 31 -10.13 -0.58 11.43
N ARG A 32 -10.33 -0.35 12.73
CA ARG A 32 -9.34 0.32 13.58
C ARG A 32 -8.05 -0.50 13.69
N TRP A 33 -8.13 -1.83 13.59
CA TRP A 33 -6.96 -2.70 13.72
C TRP A 33 -6.04 -2.57 12.52
N THR A 34 -6.59 -2.61 11.30
CA THR A 34 -5.78 -2.43 10.09
C THR A 34 -5.13 -1.04 10.06
N ARG A 35 -5.81 0.01 10.55
CA ARG A 35 -5.20 1.34 10.71
C ARG A 35 -4.06 1.36 11.74
N VAL A 36 -4.28 0.76 12.90
CA VAL A 36 -3.26 0.70 13.96
C VAL A 36 -2.05 -0.10 13.48
N ILE A 37 -2.23 -1.18 12.74
CA ILE A 37 -1.13 -1.98 12.19
C ILE A 37 -0.39 -1.19 11.09
N LEU A 38 -1.14 -0.62 10.14
CA LEU A 38 -0.57 0.07 8.97
C LEU A 38 0.21 1.34 9.34
N PHE A 39 -0.20 2.07 10.38
CA PHE A 39 0.51 3.27 10.84
C PHE A 39 1.39 3.01 12.06
N GLY A 40 0.98 2.10 12.94
CA GLY A 40 1.68 1.80 14.19
C GLY A 40 2.97 1.03 13.97
N ILE A 41 3.01 0.06 13.05
CA ILE A 41 4.26 -0.66 12.74
C ILE A 41 5.31 0.29 12.14
N PRO A 42 5.01 1.07 11.08
CA PRO A 42 5.96 2.07 10.57
C PRO A 42 6.41 3.10 11.62
N ALA A 43 5.48 3.59 12.45
CA ALA A 43 5.82 4.52 13.52
C ALA A 43 6.74 3.89 14.57
N ALA A 44 6.49 2.64 14.96
CA ALA A 44 7.36 1.91 15.88
C ALA A 44 8.76 1.70 15.28
N VAL A 45 8.85 1.32 14.00
CA VAL A 45 10.13 1.19 13.27
C VAL A 45 10.89 2.52 13.27
N LEU A 46 10.20 3.64 12.98
CA LEU A 46 10.80 4.97 13.02
C LEU A 46 11.37 5.30 14.42
N ILE A 47 10.56 5.10 15.46
CA ILE A 47 10.96 5.40 16.85
C ILE A 47 12.16 4.53 17.26
N VAL A 48 12.14 3.24 16.94
CA VAL A 48 13.23 2.31 17.25
C VAL A 48 14.50 2.73 16.53
N MET A 49 14.45 3.01 15.22
CA MET A 49 15.63 3.45 14.46
C MET A 49 16.26 4.72 15.03
N ILE A 50 15.44 5.71 15.39
CA ILE A 50 15.91 6.98 15.96
C ILE A 50 16.46 6.77 17.39
N ALA A 51 15.74 6.02 18.23
CA ALA A 51 16.13 5.79 19.62
C ALA A 51 17.45 5.02 19.74
N PHE A 52 17.66 4.03 18.86
CA PHE A 52 18.91 3.25 18.80
C PHE A 52 19.98 3.88 17.90
N ARG A 53 19.72 5.05 17.32
CA ARG A 53 20.67 5.79 16.46
C ARG A 53 21.22 4.93 15.32
N VAL A 54 20.34 4.16 14.68
CA VAL A 54 20.72 3.23 13.62
C VAL A 54 20.90 3.98 12.31
N GLU A 55 22.03 3.75 11.66
CA GLU A 55 22.36 4.31 10.35
C GLU A 55 22.34 3.22 9.28
N LEU A 56 21.67 3.50 8.16
CA LEU A 56 21.67 2.59 7.02
C LEU A 56 22.95 2.78 6.20
N THR A 57 23.88 1.83 6.33
CA THR A 57 25.21 1.89 5.70
C THR A 57 25.21 1.56 4.21
N LYS A 58 24.12 1.02 3.66
CA LYS A 58 24.01 0.59 2.25
C LYS A 58 22.90 1.33 1.52
N ALA A 59 22.98 2.65 1.49
CA ALA A 59 21.98 3.51 0.86
C ALA A 59 21.78 3.18 -0.64
N ASP A 60 22.85 2.87 -1.39
CA ASP A 60 22.74 2.53 -2.82
C ASP A 60 21.87 1.30 -3.10
N GLN A 61 21.97 0.27 -2.25
CA GLN A 61 21.17 -0.94 -2.38
C GLN A 61 19.70 -0.67 -2.10
N LEU A 62 19.41 0.19 -1.11
CA LEU A 62 18.06 0.62 -0.78
C LEU A 62 17.46 1.49 -1.88
N LEU A 63 18.27 2.34 -2.53
CA LEU A 63 17.82 3.17 -3.64
C LEU A 63 17.41 2.31 -4.84
N ALA A 64 18.22 1.29 -5.18
CA ALA A 64 17.88 0.31 -6.21
C ALA A 64 16.58 -0.45 -5.85
N GLY A 65 16.42 -0.86 -4.60
CA GLY A 65 15.19 -1.48 -4.11
C GLY A 65 13.96 -0.57 -4.23
N ALA A 66 14.09 0.71 -3.88
CA ALA A 66 13.01 1.70 -3.99
C ALA A 66 12.62 1.96 -5.46
N ALA A 67 13.58 1.98 -6.37
CA ALA A 67 13.32 2.10 -7.81
C ALA A 67 12.54 0.89 -8.36
N LEU A 68 12.96 -0.33 -8.00
CA LEU A 68 12.26 -1.57 -8.38
C LEU A 68 10.83 -1.60 -7.83
N LEU A 69 10.67 -1.22 -6.57
CA LEU A 69 9.37 -1.16 -5.91
C LEU A 69 8.43 -0.14 -6.60
N SER A 70 8.96 1.03 -6.95
CA SER A 70 8.20 2.05 -7.68
C SER A 70 7.74 1.55 -9.04
N ALA A 71 8.62 0.90 -9.80
CA ALA A 71 8.29 0.30 -11.10
C ALA A 71 7.20 -0.79 -10.96
N ALA A 72 7.33 -1.65 -9.96
CA ALA A 72 6.35 -2.69 -9.67
C ALA A 72 4.98 -2.10 -9.29
N LEU A 73 4.94 -1.05 -8.47
CA LEU A 73 3.70 -0.36 -8.09
C LEU A 73 3.00 0.32 -9.28
N ILE A 74 3.77 0.94 -10.19
CA ILE A 74 3.23 1.50 -11.44
C ILE A 74 2.60 0.38 -12.29
N GLY A 75 3.30 -0.75 -12.42
CA GLY A 75 2.79 -1.93 -13.12
C GLY A 75 1.49 -2.46 -12.50
N ALA A 76 1.46 -2.63 -11.18
CA ALA A 76 0.28 -3.07 -10.44
C ALA A 76 -0.91 -2.11 -10.62
N PHE A 77 -0.67 -0.80 -10.58
CA PHE A 77 -1.70 0.21 -10.80
C PHE A 77 -2.32 0.11 -12.20
N ALA A 78 -1.50 -0.08 -13.24
CA ALA A 78 -1.99 -0.24 -14.60
C ALA A 78 -2.88 -1.49 -14.76
N GLN A 79 -2.55 -2.59 -14.07
CA GLN A 79 -3.39 -3.79 -14.03
C GLN A 79 -4.73 -3.53 -13.34
N ILE A 80 -4.72 -2.85 -12.19
CA ILE A 80 -5.93 -2.47 -11.44
C ILE A 80 -6.88 -1.62 -12.31
N VAL A 81 -6.35 -0.62 -13.02
CA VAL A 81 -7.15 0.23 -13.92
C VAL A 81 -7.77 -0.61 -15.05
N THR A 82 -7.00 -1.51 -15.65
CA THR A 82 -7.47 -2.39 -16.71
C THR A 82 -8.63 -3.28 -16.25
N TRP A 83 -8.52 -3.86 -15.04
CA TRP A 83 -9.60 -4.66 -14.46
C TRP A 83 -10.84 -3.81 -14.16
N ARG A 84 -10.65 -2.57 -13.70
CA ARG A 84 -11.75 -1.65 -13.41
C ARG A 84 -12.56 -1.35 -14.66
N GLU A 85 -11.89 -1.08 -15.77
CA GLU A 85 -12.56 -0.81 -17.04
C GLU A 85 -13.33 -2.04 -17.54
N ARG A 86 -12.77 -3.25 -17.42
CA ARG A 86 -13.47 -4.48 -17.82
C ARG A 86 -14.74 -4.71 -17.01
N ILE A 87 -14.69 -4.49 -15.69
CA ILE A 87 -15.84 -4.64 -14.81
C ILE A 87 -16.90 -3.58 -15.11
N LEU A 88 -16.51 -2.32 -15.30
CA LEU A 88 -17.46 -1.25 -15.62
C LEU A 88 -18.21 -1.48 -16.94
N ARG A 89 -17.61 -2.17 -17.91
CA ARG A 89 -18.27 -2.51 -19.18
C ARG A 89 -19.38 -3.55 -19.05
N ARG A 90 -19.42 -4.35 -17.98
CA ARG A 90 -20.37 -5.47 -17.80
C ARG A 90 -21.68 -5.06 -17.10
N ASN A 91 -21.74 -3.87 -16.51
CA ASN A 91 -22.95 -3.15 -16.06
C ASN A 91 -23.93 -3.95 -15.15
N ARG A 92 -23.46 -4.93 -14.38
CA ARG A 92 -24.28 -5.63 -13.36
C ARG A 92 -24.19 -4.93 -11.99
N GLU A 93 -25.26 -4.93 -11.18
CA GLU A 93 -25.24 -4.26 -9.85
C GLU A 93 -24.28 -4.91 -8.85
N VAL A 94 -24.12 -6.24 -8.88
CA VAL A 94 -23.18 -7.00 -8.04
C VAL A 94 -21.71 -6.57 -8.31
N GLU A 95 -21.42 -6.14 -9.53
CA GLU A 95 -20.08 -5.68 -9.93
C GLU A 95 -19.71 -4.32 -9.32
N ARG A 96 -20.68 -3.52 -8.83
CA ARG A 96 -20.38 -2.24 -8.16
C ARG A 96 -19.58 -2.45 -6.86
N ILE A 97 -19.81 -3.55 -6.15
CA ILE A 97 -19.04 -3.91 -4.93
C ILE A 97 -17.59 -4.29 -5.31
N LYS A 98 -17.40 -4.95 -6.46
CA LYS A 98 -16.07 -5.29 -7.01
C LYS A 98 -15.30 -4.03 -7.45
N VAL A 99 -15.97 -3.06 -8.07
CA VAL A 99 -15.37 -1.76 -8.44
C VAL A 99 -14.92 -0.95 -7.21
N ARG A 100 -15.68 -0.97 -6.11
CA ARG A 100 -15.30 -0.25 -4.88
C ARG A 100 -13.99 -0.81 -4.28
N ALA A 101 -13.87 -2.12 -4.16
CA ALA A 101 -12.64 -2.76 -3.66
C ALA A 101 -11.44 -2.49 -4.57
N LEU A 102 -11.67 -2.42 -5.88
CA LEU A 102 -10.62 -2.13 -6.84
C LEU A 102 -10.15 -0.66 -6.79
N ASN A 103 -11.08 0.28 -6.55
CA ASN A 103 -10.71 1.67 -6.29
C ASN A 103 -9.90 1.82 -4.98
N GLU A 104 -10.24 1.04 -3.95
CA GLU A 104 -9.53 1.02 -2.68
C GLU A 104 -8.11 0.45 -2.83
N ALA A 105 -7.97 -0.70 -3.51
CA ALA A 105 -6.66 -1.26 -3.86
C ALA A 105 -5.83 -0.25 -4.68
N GLY A 106 -6.45 0.42 -5.66
CA GLY A 106 -5.82 1.49 -6.44
C GLY A 106 -5.34 2.66 -5.57
N ALA A 107 -6.11 3.08 -4.57
CA ALA A 107 -5.71 4.12 -3.63
C ALA A 107 -4.51 3.70 -2.78
N HIS A 108 -4.48 2.46 -2.27
CA HIS A 108 -3.36 1.91 -1.52
C HIS A 108 -2.07 1.83 -2.36
N VAL A 109 -2.17 1.37 -3.61
CA VAL A 109 -1.03 1.33 -4.53
C VAL A 109 -0.51 2.74 -4.83
N LEU A 110 -1.41 3.70 -5.04
CA LEU A 110 -1.04 5.08 -5.35
C LEU A 110 -0.39 5.80 -4.17
N VAL A 111 -0.88 5.59 -2.94
CA VAL A 111 -0.20 6.08 -1.73
C VAL A 111 1.15 5.41 -1.55
N SER A 112 1.24 4.11 -1.79
CA SER A 112 2.51 3.37 -1.72
C SER A 112 3.53 3.90 -2.72
N LEU A 113 3.08 4.33 -3.91
CA LEU A 113 3.93 4.96 -4.91
C LEU A 113 4.48 6.31 -4.42
N VAL A 114 3.63 7.16 -3.83
CA VAL A 114 4.07 8.43 -3.22
C VAL A 114 5.08 8.16 -2.09
N MET A 115 4.81 7.19 -1.23
CA MET A 115 5.75 6.80 -0.17
C MET A 115 7.06 6.24 -0.73
N SER A 116 7.04 5.55 -1.86
CA SER A 116 8.25 5.06 -2.53
C SER A 116 9.09 6.21 -3.09
N VAL A 117 8.47 7.29 -3.55
CA VAL A 117 9.17 8.54 -3.91
C VAL A 117 9.81 9.18 -2.67
N VAL A 118 9.08 9.26 -1.54
CA VAL A 118 9.62 9.78 -0.27
C VAL A 118 10.83 8.96 0.19
N VAL A 119 10.76 7.62 0.13
CA VAL A 119 11.89 6.73 0.41
C VAL A 119 13.07 7.05 -0.51
N THR A 120 12.81 7.13 -1.82
CA THR A 120 13.86 7.36 -2.82
C THR A 120 14.59 8.67 -2.55
N VAL A 121 13.87 9.75 -2.24
CA VAL A 121 14.48 11.04 -1.89
C VAL A 121 15.27 10.94 -0.58
N ALA A 122 14.71 10.31 0.45
CA ALA A 122 15.37 10.18 1.75
C ALA A 122 16.67 9.35 1.66
N VAL A 123 16.63 8.22 0.95
CA VAL A 123 17.80 7.37 0.70
C VAL A 123 18.81 8.05 -0.21
N PHE A 124 18.36 8.80 -1.22
CA PHE A 124 19.26 9.56 -2.10
C PHE A 124 20.04 10.61 -1.31
N VAL A 125 19.36 11.37 -0.44
CA VAL A 125 20.05 12.33 0.44
C VAL A 125 21.04 11.59 1.34
N LEU A 126 20.63 10.48 1.96
CA LEU A 126 21.48 9.67 2.82
C LEU A 126 22.74 9.14 2.10
N ALA A 127 22.60 8.67 0.85
CA ALA A 127 23.72 8.19 0.04
C ALA A 127 24.76 9.27 -0.28
N ASN A 128 24.33 10.54 -0.31
CA ASN A 128 25.19 11.69 -0.62
C ASN A 128 25.74 12.37 0.65
N LEU A 129 25.40 11.92 1.85
CA LEU A 129 25.95 12.45 3.09
C LEU A 129 27.29 11.77 3.42
N THR A 130 28.35 12.57 3.55
CA THR A 130 29.64 12.09 4.06
C THR A 130 29.64 12.16 5.58
N LEU A 131 29.59 11.00 6.23
CA LEU A 131 29.50 10.89 7.68
C LEU A 131 30.88 10.94 8.38
N ASP A 132 31.94 10.61 7.65
CA ASP A 132 33.32 10.62 8.17
C ASP A 132 33.73 12.04 8.60
N CYS A 133 33.98 12.21 9.90
CA CYS A 133 34.32 13.49 10.53
C CYS A 133 33.24 14.59 10.40
N SER A 134 31.97 14.21 10.30
CA SER A 134 30.87 15.16 10.23
C SER A 134 30.41 15.64 11.61
N PRO A 135 29.95 16.89 11.74
CA PRO A 135 29.42 17.43 12.99
C PRO A 135 28.14 16.70 13.44
N LEU A 136 27.83 16.74 14.75
CA LEU A 136 26.73 15.98 15.37
C LEU A 136 25.37 16.17 14.66
N TYR A 137 25.09 17.36 14.10
CA TYR A 137 23.84 17.62 13.40
C TYR A 137 23.66 16.75 12.14
N VAL A 138 24.75 16.40 11.45
CA VAL A 138 24.70 15.54 10.25
C VAL A 138 24.33 14.11 10.64
N HIS A 139 24.84 13.61 11.77
CA HIS A 139 24.48 12.31 12.31
C HIS A 139 23.00 12.26 12.72
N ILE A 140 22.48 13.31 13.35
CA ILE A 140 21.05 13.41 13.70
C ILE A 140 20.17 13.34 12.43
N ILE A 141 20.57 14.06 11.38
CA ILE A 141 19.87 14.01 10.08
C ILE A 141 19.94 12.59 9.49
N ALA A 142 21.10 11.93 9.57
CA ALA A 142 21.28 10.57 9.06
C ALA A 142 20.43 9.53 9.81
N TRP A 143 20.32 9.63 11.14
CA TRP A 143 19.42 8.78 11.94
C TRP A 143 17.95 9.01 11.58
N ALA A 144 17.56 10.28 11.43
CA ALA A 144 16.19 10.63 11.03
C ALA A 144 15.85 10.11 9.62
N LEU A 145 16.73 10.32 8.64
CA LEU A 145 16.55 9.84 7.28
C LEU A 145 16.54 8.30 7.20
N SER A 146 17.43 7.65 7.95
CA SER A 146 17.46 6.18 8.06
C SER A 146 16.14 5.65 8.63
N GLY A 147 15.64 6.26 9.70
CA GLY A 147 14.35 5.91 10.29
C GLY A 147 13.17 6.16 9.34
N ILE A 148 13.14 7.30 8.65
CA ILE A 148 12.08 7.62 7.66
C ILE A 148 12.08 6.61 6.52
N SER A 149 13.25 6.26 5.99
CA SER A 149 13.38 5.26 4.92
C SER A 149 12.89 3.89 5.38
N ALA A 150 13.32 3.41 6.55
CA ALA A 150 12.91 2.12 7.10
C ALA A 150 11.41 2.06 7.38
N ALA A 151 10.84 3.10 8.00
CA ALA A 151 9.42 3.20 8.28
C ALA A 151 8.59 3.22 7.00
N SER A 152 9.03 3.97 5.99
CA SER A 152 8.33 4.07 4.71
C SER A 152 8.41 2.76 3.92
N PHE A 153 9.54 2.03 3.96
CA PHE A 153 9.61 0.67 3.41
C PHE A 153 8.65 -0.29 4.10
N ALA A 154 8.59 -0.27 5.44
CA ALA A 154 7.66 -1.08 6.20
C ALA A 154 6.19 -0.76 5.83
N TYR A 155 5.87 0.52 5.67
CA TYR A 155 4.55 0.96 5.22
C TYR A 155 4.19 0.41 3.83
N VAL A 156 5.10 0.52 2.86
CA VAL A 156 4.84 0.02 1.50
C VAL A 156 4.69 -1.51 1.51
N ALA A 157 5.53 -2.22 2.27
CA ALA A 157 5.43 -3.67 2.40
C ALA A 157 4.06 -4.10 3.00
N LEU A 158 3.63 -3.46 4.09
CA LEU A 158 2.32 -3.73 4.68
C LEU A 158 1.17 -3.39 3.74
N SER A 159 1.27 -2.27 3.02
CA SER A 159 0.28 -1.88 2.02
C SER A 159 0.17 -2.90 0.90
N LEU A 160 1.30 -3.46 0.42
CA LEU A 160 1.30 -4.52 -0.58
C LEU A 160 0.64 -5.81 -0.05
N VAL A 161 0.90 -6.18 1.21
CA VAL A 161 0.23 -7.34 1.83
C VAL A 161 -1.29 -7.13 1.89
N ILE A 162 -1.74 -5.94 2.28
CA ILE A 162 -3.17 -5.60 2.30
C ILE A 162 -3.76 -5.69 0.90
N VAL A 163 -3.11 -5.09 -0.10
CA VAL A 163 -3.57 -5.15 -1.50
C VAL A 163 -3.61 -6.59 -2.01
N ALA A 164 -2.60 -7.41 -1.74
CA ALA A 164 -2.57 -8.81 -2.14
C ALA A 164 -3.73 -9.60 -1.51
N ASN A 165 -4.00 -9.39 -0.23
CA ASN A 165 -5.11 -10.03 0.47
C ASN A 165 -6.48 -9.57 -0.08
N LEU A 166 -6.64 -8.28 -0.38
CA LEU A 166 -7.85 -7.75 -1.00
C LEU A 166 -8.09 -8.33 -2.40
N LEU A 167 -7.03 -8.48 -3.18
CA LEU A 167 -7.11 -9.10 -4.50
C LEU A 167 -7.48 -10.58 -4.39
N TRP A 168 -6.85 -11.31 -3.46
CA TRP A 168 -7.16 -12.72 -3.22
C TRP A 168 -8.63 -12.93 -2.82
N ASP A 169 -9.14 -12.15 -1.86
CA ASP A 169 -10.56 -12.20 -1.46
C ASP A 169 -11.51 -11.82 -2.62
N ALA A 170 -11.08 -10.96 -3.55
CA ALA A 170 -11.87 -10.67 -4.74
C ALA A 170 -11.91 -11.85 -5.73
N PHE A 171 -10.80 -12.58 -5.91
CA PHE A 171 -10.74 -13.77 -6.74
C PHE A 171 -11.60 -14.90 -6.18
N GLU A 172 -11.48 -15.20 -4.89
CA GLU A 172 -12.22 -16.31 -4.25
C GLU A 172 -13.74 -16.09 -4.32
N ARG A 173 -14.20 -14.85 -4.16
CA ARG A 173 -15.64 -14.51 -4.31
C ARG A 173 -16.13 -14.63 -5.74
N GLU A 174 -15.30 -14.27 -6.73
CA GLU A 174 -15.69 -14.42 -8.14
C GLU A 174 -15.83 -15.90 -8.53
N GLU A 175 -14.98 -16.77 -7.98
CA GLU A 175 -15.12 -18.23 -8.14
C GLU A 175 -16.43 -18.75 -7.52
N GLN A 176 -16.77 -18.31 -6.31
CA GLN A 176 -18.04 -18.66 -5.66
C GLN A 176 -19.26 -18.18 -6.45
N ASP A 177 -19.25 -16.93 -6.95
CA ASP A 177 -20.34 -16.39 -7.77
C ASP A 177 -20.57 -17.26 -9.03
N ILE A 178 -19.50 -17.75 -9.66
CA ILE A 178 -19.58 -18.61 -10.86
C ILE A 178 -20.18 -19.98 -10.50
N ILE A 179 -19.79 -20.56 -9.36
CA ILE A 179 -20.32 -21.83 -8.87
C ILE A 179 -21.83 -21.71 -8.56
N ASP A 180 -22.25 -20.59 -7.96
CA ASP A 180 -23.64 -20.33 -7.63
C ASP A 180 -24.51 -20.06 -8.87
N GLU A 181 -24.00 -19.33 -9.88
CA GLU A 181 -24.70 -19.06 -11.15
C GLU A 181 -24.74 -20.32 -12.05
N ASN A 182 -23.80 -21.26 -11.89
CA ASN A 182 -23.73 -22.50 -12.67
C ASN A 182 -23.40 -23.72 -11.78
N PRO A 183 -24.37 -24.19 -10.97
CA PRO A 183 -24.14 -25.27 -10.03
C PRO A 183 -23.69 -26.55 -10.76
N PRO A 184 -22.75 -27.32 -10.19
CA PRO A 184 -22.26 -28.54 -10.82
C PRO A 184 -23.43 -29.49 -11.13
N GLN A 185 -23.61 -29.83 -12.41
CA GLN A 185 -24.74 -30.64 -12.90
C GLN A 185 -24.72 -32.11 -12.42
N PHE A 186 -23.67 -32.53 -11.73
CA PHE A 186 -23.55 -33.89 -11.21
C PHE A 186 -23.26 -33.85 -9.70
N PRO A 187 -24.09 -34.48 -8.85
CA PRO A 187 -23.72 -34.70 -7.47
C PRO A 187 -22.50 -35.63 -7.41
N PRO A 188 -21.56 -35.43 -6.46
CA PRO A 188 -20.52 -36.41 -6.22
C PRO A 188 -21.18 -37.76 -5.93
N GLY A 189 -20.87 -38.74 -6.78
CA GLY A 189 -21.38 -40.10 -6.66
C GLY A 189 -21.13 -40.62 -5.24
N LYS A 190 -22.19 -41.15 -4.63
CA LYS A 190 -22.12 -41.92 -3.39
C LYS A 190 -21.33 -43.20 -3.58
#